data_AF-A0A668TUJ0-F1
#
_entry.id   AF-A0A668TUJ0-F1
#
_cell.length_a   1.000
_cell.length_b   1.000
_cell.length_c   1.000
_cell.angle_alpha   90.00
_cell.angle_beta   90.00
_cell.angle_gamma   90.00
#
_symmetry.space_group_name_H-M   'P 1'
#
loop_
_entity.id
_entity.type
_entity.pdbx_description
1 polymer ?
#
loop_
_entity_poly.entity_id
_entity_poly.type
_entity_poly.pdbx_seq_one_letter_code
_entity_poly.pdbx_strand_id
1 'polypeptide(L)'
;ECLLVLDFHEVRHLQSAARMPEVTTDHLDEKQVQLLSEMCILIDENDRKIGADTKKNCHLNSNIDKGLLHRAFSVFIFNSEEKLLLQQRSDAKITFPGCFTNTCCSHPLHTDSELEEKDALGVRRAAQRRLGAELGIPMEQVTPDEMTYLTRIHYKAQSDGVWGEHEIDYILFVQKDVDLNPDPNEIKSHCYVSKEELKEMLGKAKRKELEITPWFSLIAETFLFTWWDNLQNLKQFMDHHKIHRM
;
A
#
# COMPACT_ATOMS: atom_id res chain seq x y z
N GLU A 1 46.74 -49.91 17.61
CA GLU A 1 45.89 -50.11 18.80
C GLU A 1 45.87 -48.77 19.54
N CYS A 2 44.76 -48.10 19.82
CA CYS A 2 43.40 -48.53 20.11
C CYS A 2 42.41 -47.44 19.64
N LEU A 3 41.23 -47.88 19.16
CA LEU A 3 40.06 -47.04 18.86
C LEU A 3 39.42 -46.49 20.14
N LEU A 4 38.74 -45.34 20.02
CA LEU A 4 37.54 -44.87 20.76
C LEU A 4 37.15 -43.51 20.11
N VAL A 5 36.27 -43.39 19.12
CA VAL A 5 34.80 -43.58 19.06
C VAL A 5 34.03 -42.56 19.93
N LEU A 6 33.48 -41.54 19.24
CA LEU A 6 32.27 -40.73 19.48
C LEU A 6 32.28 -39.81 20.71
N ASP A 7 31.85 -38.54 20.63
CA ASP A 7 30.44 -38.23 20.37
C ASP A 7 30.23 -36.81 19.80
N PHE A 8 29.45 -36.75 18.71
CA PHE A 8 28.93 -35.54 18.10
C PHE A 8 27.64 -35.18 18.85
N HIS A 9 27.70 -34.24 19.80
CA HIS A 9 26.48 -33.68 20.40
C HIS A 9 26.01 -32.45 19.60
N GLU A 10 25.10 -32.77 18.67
CA GLU A 10 23.92 -32.01 18.26
C GLU A 10 23.75 -30.60 18.86
N VAL A 11 24.11 -29.57 18.08
CA VAL A 11 23.49 -28.25 18.21
C VAL A 11 22.13 -28.33 17.51
N ARG A 12 21.09 -28.74 18.26
CA ARG A 12 19.70 -28.64 17.78
C ARG A 12 19.27 -27.17 17.82
N HIS A 13 19.34 -26.52 16.66
CA HIS A 13 18.56 -25.31 16.39
C HIS A 13 17.06 -25.66 16.49
N LEU A 14 16.44 -25.33 17.61
CA LEU A 14 14.98 -25.24 17.71
C LEU A 14 14.51 -23.93 17.07
N GLN A 15 14.53 -23.89 15.73
CA GLN A 15 13.59 -23.04 15.00
C GLN A 15 12.29 -23.83 14.88
N SER A 16 11.43 -23.67 15.88
CA SER A 16 10.01 -23.98 15.73
C SER A 16 9.45 -23.01 14.70
N ALA A 17 9.50 -23.36 13.42
CA ALA A 17 8.64 -22.76 12.42
C ALA A 17 7.23 -23.16 12.81
N ALA A 18 6.54 -22.29 13.56
CA ALA A 18 5.13 -22.46 13.86
C ALA A 18 4.41 -22.64 12.52
N ARG A 19 3.86 -23.83 12.29
CA ARG A 19 3.13 -24.15 11.07
C ARG A 19 1.89 -23.25 11.08
N MET A 20 1.95 -22.21 10.26
CA MET A 20 0.92 -21.18 10.16
C MET A 20 -0.37 -21.78 9.58
N PRO A 21 -1.55 -21.23 9.90
CA PRO A 21 -2.80 -21.71 9.33
C PRO A 21 -2.72 -21.73 7.80
N GLU A 22 -2.97 -22.89 7.19
CA GLU A 22 -3.12 -23.03 5.75
C GLU A 22 -4.38 -22.28 5.31
N VAL A 23 -4.24 -21.01 4.97
CA VAL A 23 -5.28 -20.27 4.27
C VAL A 23 -5.27 -20.75 2.82
N THR A 24 -6.35 -21.43 2.42
CA THR A 24 -6.57 -21.88 1.04
C THR A 24 -6.82 -20.68 0.13
N THR A 25 -6.08 -20.62 -0.98
CA THR A 25 -6.17 -19.53 -1.96
C THR A 25 -6.86 -19.95 -3.25
N ASP A 26 -7.43 -21.16 -3.30
CA ASP A 26 -7.97 -21.80 -4.51
C ASP A 26 -9.17 -21.07 -5.13
N HIS A 27 -9.81 -20.19 -4.36
CA HIS A 27 -10.94 -19.37 -4.79
C HIS A 27 -10.51 -17.96 -5.24
N LEU A 28 -9.23 -17.62 -5.12
CA LEU A 28 -8.68 -16.32 -5.47
C LEU A 28 -8.16 -16.33 -6.91
N ASP A 29 -8.15 -15.15 -7.53
CA ASP A 29 -7.60 -14.97 -8.88
C ASP A 29 -6.11 -15.34 -8.96
N GLU A 30 -5.73 -16.08 -10.01
CA GLU A 30 -4.37 -16.64 -10.15
C GLU A 30 -3.28 -15.57 -10.17
N LYS A 31 -3.52 -14.42 -10.81
CA LYS A 31 -2.55 -13.33 -10.89
C LYS A 31 -2.38 -12.68 -9.53
N GLN A 32 -3.48 -12.43 -8.81
CA GLN A 32 -3.41 -11.87 -7.46
C GLN A 32 -2.74 -12.84 -6.48
N VAL A 33 -2.91 -14.16 -6.63
CA VAL A 33 -2.20 -15.17 -5.84
C VAL A 33 -0.71 -15.17 -6.12
N GLN A 34 -0.27 -15.00 -7.37
CA GLN A 34 1.16 -14.89 -7.69
C GLN A 34 1.80 -13.68 -6.98
N LEU A 35 1.09 -12.54 -6.96
CA LEU A 35 1.55 -11.32 -6.28
C LEU A 35 1.67 -11.48 -4.75
N LEU A 36 1.01 -12.47 -4.15
CA LEU A 36 1.16 -12.75 -2.72
C LEU A 36 2.58 -13.17 -2.31
N SER A 37 3.40 -13.60 -3.27
CA SER A 37 4.81 -13.96 -3.06
C SER A 37 5.77 -12.77 -3.08
N GLU A 38 5.31 -11.57 -3.47
CA GLU A 38 6.10 -10.34 -3.42
C GLU A 38 6.60 -10.09 -1.99
N MET A 39 7.86 -9.66 -1.85
CA MET A 39 8.47 -9.39 -0.55
C MET A 39 8.25 -7.93 -0.16
N CYS A 40 7.46 -7.70 0.88
CA CYS A 40 7.26 -6.39 1.50
C CYS A 40 8.40 -6.05 2.46
N ILE A 41 8.59 -4.76 2.73
CA ILE A 41 9.56 -4.27 3.72
C ILE A 41 8.89 -4.27 5.10
N LEU A 42 9.39 -5.08 6.03
CA LEU A 42 8.93 -5.04 7.43
C LEU A 42 9.61 -3.90 8.18
N ILE A 43 8.84 -3.21 9.02
CA ILE A 43 9.30 -2.02 9.75
C ILE A 43 8.86 -2.04 11.21
N ASP A 44 9.56 -1.28 12.05
CA ASP A 44 9.09 -0.92 13.39
C ASP A 44 8.09 0.26 13.32
N GLU A 45 7.49 0.62 14.45
CA GLU A 45 6.55 1.75 14.53
C GLU A 45 7.17 3.14 14.27
N ASN A 46 8.48 3.22 14.09
CA ASN A 46 9.20 4.44 13.70
C ASN A 46 9.64 4.39 12.23
N ASP A 47 9.08 3.46 11.45
CA ASP A 47 9.40 3.23 10.04
C ASP A 47 10.86 2.84 9.80
N ARG A 48 11.50 2.18 10.77
CA ARG A 48 12.84 1.60 10.58
C ARG A 48 12.71 0.19 10.03
N LYS A 49 13.40 -0.11 8.94
CA LYS A 49 13.45 -1.47 8.38
C LYS A 49 13.97 -2.47 9.41
N ILE A 50 13.21 -3.54 9.65
CA ILE A 50 13.58 -4.66 10.52
C ILE A 50 13.67 -6.00 9.78
N GLY A 51 13.19 -6.08 8.54
CA GLY A 51 13.27 -7.30 7.74
C GLY A 51 12.42 -7.27 6.48
N ALA A 52 12.04 -8.46 6.03
CA ALA A 52 11.19 -8.68 4.87
C ALA A 52 10.26 -9.86 5.14
N ASP A 53 9.05 -9.82 4.59
CA ASP A 53 8.15 -10.97 4.55
C ASP A 53 7.26 -10.88 3.30
N THR A 54 6.63 -11.99 2.95
CA THR A 54 5.71 -12.08 1.82
C THR A 54 4.50 -11.17 2.04
N LYS A 55 3.96 -10.64 0.94
CA LYS A 55 2.71 -9.91 0.92
C LYS A 55 1.59 -10.72 1.58
N LYS A 56 1.52 -12.03 1.33
CA LYS A 56 0.60 -12.93 2.05
C LYS A 56 0.68 -12.73 3.56
N ASN A 57 1.86 -12.92 4.14
CA ASN A 57 2.03 -12.89 5.58
C ASN A 57 1.76 -11.51 6.17
N CYS A 58 2.15 -10.45 5.46
CA CYS A 58 1.93 -9.06 5.85
C CYS A 58 0.45 -8.71 5.97
N HIS A 59 -0.42 -9.33 5.16
CA HIS A 59 -1.84 -8.98 5.07
C HIS A 59 -2.76 -9.97 5.81
N LEU A 60 -2.21 -10.98 6.50
CA LEU A 60 -3.00 -11.88 7.34
C LEU A 60 -3.26 -11.24 8.70
N ASN A 61 -4.54 -11.11 9.08
CA ASN A 61 -4.95 -10.59 10.38
C ASN A 61 -4.25 -11.32 11.54
N SER A 62 -4.04 -12.63 11.42
CA SER A 62 -3.36 -13.43 12.44
C SER A 62 -1.88 -13.06 12.69
N ASN A 63 -1.22 -12.40 11.73
CA ASN A 63 0.13 -11.86 11.88
C ASN A 63 0.11 -10.38 12.25
N ILE A 64 -0.81 -9.62 11.64
CA ILE A 64 -1.07 -8.22 11.99
C ILE A 64 -1.41 -8.07 13.48
N ASP A 65 -2.18 -8.99 14.06
CA ASP A 65 -2.53 -8.99 15.49
C ASP A 65 -1.35 -9.34 16.42
N LYS A 66 -0.27 -9.89 15.86
CA LYS A 66 1.02 -10.07 16.55
C LYS A 66 1.95 -8.87 16.38
N GLY A 67 1.51 -7.82 15.70
CA GLY A 67 2.26 -6.59 15.46
C GLY A 67 3.07 -6.57 14.17
N LEU A 68 2.84 -7.51 13.23
CA LEU A 68 3.50 -7.45 11.93
C LEU A 68 3.06 -6.18 11.19
N LEU A 69 4.02 -5.35 10.77
CA LEU A 69 3.83 -4.02 10.19
C LEU A 69 4.77 -3.87 8.99
N HIS A 70 4.24 -3.36 7.88
CA HIS A 70 5.01 -3.16 6.64
C HIS A 70 4.90 -1.74 6.09
N ARG A 71 5.86 -1.36 5.25
CA ARG A 71 5.89 -0.06 4.57
C ARG A 71 4.94 -0.07 3.37
N ALA A 72 4.22 1.02 3.17
CA ALA A 72 3.28 1.20 2.05
C ALA A 72 3.34 2.61 1.46
N PHE A 73 2.62 2.83 0.37
CA PHE A 73 2.37 4.16 -0.18
C PHE A 73 0.96 4.32 -0.74
N SER A 74 0.49 5.57 -0.71
CA SER A 74 -0.75 6.04 -1.30
C SER A 74 -0.49 7.23 -2.22
N VAL A 75 -0.79 7.07 -3.50
CA VAL A 75 -0.67 8.12 -4.53
C VAL A 75 -1.99 8.86 -4.70
N PHE A 76 -1.90 10.18 -4.82
CA PHE A 76 -2.97 11.09 -5.19
C PHE A 76 -2.55 11.87 -6.44
N ILE A 77 -3.14 11.54 -7.60
CA ILE A 77 -2.93 12.27 -8.85
C ILE A 77 -4.08 13.25 -9.08
N PHE A 78 -3.74 14.52 -9.27
CA PHE A 78 -4.66 15.56 -9.69
C PHE A 78 -4.37 15.94 -11.14
N ASN A 79 -5.41 16.03 -11.96
CA ASN A 79 -5.28 16.53 -13.33
C ASN A 79 -5.21 18.07 -13.37
N SER A 80 -5.07 18.65 -14.56
CA SER A 80 -5.00 20.11 -14.74
C SER A 80 -6.28 20.87 -14.37
N GLU A 81 -7.42 20.17 -14.22
CA GLU A 81 -8.67 20.71 -13.68
C GLU A 81 -8.75 20.59 -12.15
N GLU A 82 -7.65 20.23 -11.47
CA GLU A 82 -7.59 19.94 -10.04
C GLU A 82 -8.57 18.85 -9.60
N LYS A 83 -8.96 17.92 -10.48
CA LYS A 83 -9.76 16.74 -10.13
C LYS A 83 -8.85 15.58 -9.71
N LEU A 84 -9.24 14.88 -8.64
CA LEU A 84 -8.52 13.70 -8.14
C LEU A 84 -8.88 12.46 -8.95
N LEU A 85 -7.89 11.72 -9.42
CA LEU A 85 -8.09 10.39 -9.99
C LEU A 85 -8.36 9.38 -8.88
N LEU A 86 -9.55 8.79 -8.89
CA LEU A 86 -9.91 7.65 -8.07
C LEU A 86 -9.89 6.36 -8.90
N GLN A 87 -9.59 5.25 -8.24
CA GLN A 87 -9.81 3.92 -8.79
C GLN A 87 -10.85 3.16 -7.96
N GLN A 88 -11.59 2.28 -8.60
CA GLN A 88 -12.36 1.23 -7.97
C GLN A 88 -11.58 -0.07 -8.10
N ARG A 89 -11.29 -0.71 -6.97
CA ARG A 89 -10.51 -1.96 -6.90
C ARG A 89 -11.26 -3.04 -7.68
N SER A 90 -10.55 -3.87 -8.46
CA SER A 90 -11.17 -5.04 -9.10
C SER A 90 -11.81 -5.96 -8.07
N ASP A 91 -12.79 -6.74 -8.50
CA ASP A 91 -13.37 -7.78 -7.65
C ASP A 91 -12.38 -8.95 -7.40
N ALA A 92 -11.28 -9.02 -8.19
CA ALA A 92 -10.22 -10.01 -8.03
C ALA A 92 -9.24 -9.67 -6.87
N LYS A 93 -9.20 -8.41 -6.41
CA LYS A 93 -8.31 -8.00 -5.32
C LYS A 93 -8.59 -8.80 -4.05
N ILE A 94 -7.52 -9.25 -3.38
CA ILE A 94 -7.62 -10.04 -2.14
C ILE A 94 -8.12 -9.18 -0.97
N THR A 95 -7.57 -7.98 -0.81
CA THR A 95 -8.04 -7.00 0.17
C THR A 95 -8.96 -5.97 -0.49
N PHE A 96 -10.08 -5.68 0.16
CA PHE A 96 -11.06 -4.65 -0.22
C PHE A 96 -11.50 -4.70 -1.71
N PRO A 97 -11.94 -5.85 -2.25
CA PRO A 97 -12.44 -5.92 -3.62
C PRO A 97 -13.63 -4.98 -3.84
N GLY A 98 -13.72 -4.36 -5.02
CA GLY A 98 -14.85 -3.50 -5.40
C GLY A 98 -14.90 -2.12 -4.72
N CYS A 99 -14.04 -1.84 -3.75
CA CYS A 99 -14.00 -0.57 -3.02
C CYS A 99 -13.39 0.56 -3.88
N PHE A 100 -13.94 1.76 -3.77
CA PHE A 100 -13.30 2.98 -4.26
C PHE A 100 -12.17 3.43 -3.33
N THR A 101 -11.10 3.96 -3.90
CA THR A 101 -9.92 4.47 -3.17
C THR A 101 -9.19 5.56 -3.98
N ASN A 102 -8.13 6.13 -3.41
CA ASN A 102 -7.23 7.07 -4.11
C ASN A 102 -6.50 6.38 -5.28
N THR A 103 -5.70 7.16 -6.02
CA THR A 103 -5.23 6.81 -7.35
C THR A 103 -4.53 5.45 -7.45
N CYS A 104 -3.58 5.18 -6.55
CA CYS A 104 -2.85 3.90 -6.50
C CYS A 104 -2.31 3.68 -5.09
N CYS A 105 -2.48 2.47 -4.54
CA CYS A 105 -1.98 2.08 -3.22
C CYS A 105 -1.25 0.75 -3.33
N SER A 106 -0.01 0.68 -2.83
CA SER A 106 0.77 -0.54 -2.88
C SER A 106 1.99 -0.48 -1.96
N HIS A 107 2.96 -1.36 -2.19
CA HIS A 107 4.12 -1.55 -1.34
C HIS A 107 5.42 -1.31 -2.11
N PRO A 108 6.41 -0.62 -1.52
CA PRO A 108 7.79 -0.79 -1.92
C PRO A 108 8.23 -2.23 -1.65
N LEU A 109 8.89 -2.83 -2.63
CA LEU A 109 9.43 -4.18 -2.54
C LEU A 109 10.74 -4.17 -1.76
N HIS A 110 11.05 -5.28 -1.11
CA HIS A 110 12.34 -5.51 -0.47
C HIS A 110 13.43 -5.84 -1.53
N THR A 111 13.73 -4.87 -2.38
CA THR A 111 14.78 -4.91 -3.42
C THR A 111 15.68 -3.68 -3.30
N ASP A 112 16.94 -3.76 -3.74
CA ASP A 112 17.90 -2.65 -3.59
C ASP A 112 17.40 -1.32 -4.19
N SER A 113 16.63 -1.38 -5.27
CA SER A 113 16.08 -0.19 -5.92
C SER A 113 14.98 0.51 -5.10
N GLU A 114 14.16 -0.26 -4.37
CA GLU A 114 13.00 0.23 -3.62
C GLU A 114 13.26 0.34 -2.10
N LEU A 115 14.42 -0.16 -1.64
CA LEU A 115 14.94 0.02 -0.28
C LEU A 115 15.64 1.37 -0.03
N GLU A 116 15.88 2.17 -1.06
CA GLU A 116 16.52 3.49 -0.92
C GLU A 116 15.63 4.45 -0.13
N GLU A 117 16.07 4.84 1.06
CA GLU A 117 15.30 5.69 1.98
C GLU A 117 15.57 7.18 1.77
N LYS A 118 16.72 7.54 1.19
CA LYS A 118 17.05 8.95 0.96
C LYS A 118 16.01 9.59 0.06
N ASP A 119 15.46 10.71 0.52
CA ASP A 119 14.42 11.48 -0.17
C ASP A 119 13.21 10.61 -0.59
N ALA A 120 12.92 9.56 0.19
CA ALA A 120 11.89 8.54 -0.08
C ALA A 120 11.95 7.95 -1.50
N LEU A 121 13.13 7.89 -2.11
CA LEU A 121 13.29 7.53 -3.53
C LEU A 121 12.79 6.11 -3.84
N GLY A 122 13.04 5.15 -2.94
CA GLY A 122 12.59 3.77 -3.11
C GLY A 122 11.07 3.64 -3.18
N VAL A 123 10.36 4.39 -2.33
CA VAL A 123 8.89 4.46 -2.33
C VAL A 123 8.36 5.14 -3.58
N ARG A 124 8.99 6.25 -4.03
CA ARG A 124 8.61 6.94 -5.27
C ARG A 124 8.82 6.07 -6.52
N ARG A 125 9.87 5.24 -6.53
CA ARG A 125 10.09 4.22 -7.59
C ARG A 125 9.00 3.13 -7.57
N ALA A 126 8.63 2.65 -6.39
CA ALA A 126 7.56 1.67 -6.23
C ALA A 126 6.21 2.22 -6.73
N ALA A 127 5.91 3.49 -6.43
CA ALA A 127 4.75 4.19 -6.93
C ALA A 127 4.75 4.29 -8.45
N GLN A 128 5.86 4.71 -9.09
CA GLN A 128 5.96 4.75 -10.55
C GLN A 128 5.70 3.36 -11.16
N ARG A 129 6.32 2.30 -10.61
CA ARG A 129 6.12 0.92 -11.06
C ARG A 129 4.64 0.52 -11.00
N ARG A 130 3.94 0.82 -9.90
CA ARG A 130 2.53 0.42 -9.72
C ARG A 130 1.55 1.29 -10.48
N LEU A 131 1.81 2.58 -10.66
CA LEU A 131 1.05 3.41 -11.60
C LEU A 131 1.09 2.82 -13.02
N GLY A 132 2.26 2.37 -13.48
CA GLY A 132 2.37 1.66 -14.76
C GLY A 132 1.67 0.31 -14.77
N ALA A 133 1.81 -0.49 -13.71
CA ALA A 133 1.24 -1.83 -13.66
C ALA A 133 -0.30 -1.86 -13.49
N GLU A 134 -0.87 -0.94 -12.71
CA GLU A 134 -2.31 -0.92 -12.38
C GLU A 134 -3.10 -0.03 -13.33
N LEU A 135 -2.62 1.21 -13.58
CA LEU A 135 -3.33 2.21 -14.36
C LEU A 135 -2.85 2.29 -15.82
N GLY A 136 -1.77 1.58 -16.17
CA GLY A 136 -1.18 1.63 -17.50
C GLY A 136 -0.50 2.96 -17.82
N ILE A 137 -0.19 3.79 -16.82
CA ILE A 137 0.46 5.08 -17.03
C ILE A 137 1.89 4.85 -17.52
N PRO A 138 2.29 5.39 -18.68
CA PRO A 138 3.67 5.25 -19.17
C PRO A 138 4.67 5.80 -18.14
N MET A 139 5.75 5.08 -17.87
CA MET A 139 6.69 5.42 -16.80
C MET A 139 7.33 6.81 -16.97
N GLU A 140 7.49 7.25 -18.22
CA GLU A 140 7.99 8.58 -18.58
C GLU A 140 7.01 9.72 -18.23
N GLN A 141 5.72 9.43 -18.05
CA GLN A 141 4.74 10.44 -17.66
C GLN A 141 4.74 10.74 -16.18
N VAL A 142 5.13 9.81 -15.30
CA VAL A 142 5.21 10.09 -13.87
C VAL A 142 6.52 9.53 -13.33
N THR A 143 7.54 10.37 -13.34
CA THR A 143 8.87 10.02 -12.80
C THR A 143 8.90 10.18 -11.28
N PRO A 144 9.81 9.50 -10.56
CA PRO A 144 9.92 9.66 -9.11
C PRO A 144 10.11 11.13 -8.69
N ASP A 145 10.81 11.95 -9.47
CA ASP A 145 11.09 13.35 -9.14
C ASP A 145 9.87 14.28 -9.27
N GLU A 146 8.82 13.83 -9.96
CA GLU A 146 7.55 14.54 -10.06
C GLU A 146 6.61 14.23 -8.88
N MET A 147 6.94 13.22 -8.06
CA MET A 147 6.14 12.84 -6.90
C MET A 147 6.57 13.64 -5.67
N THR A 148 5.62 14.40 -5.12
CA THR A 148 5.83 15.10 -3.85
C THR A 148 5.49 14.17 -2.69
N TYR A 149 6.49 13.80 -1.90
CA TYR A 149 6.30 13.09 -0.64
C TYR A 149 5.87 14.07 0.46
N LEU A 150 4.64 13.94 0.95
CA LEU A 150 4.07 14.85 1.95
C LEU A 150 4.38 14.40 3.39
N THR A 151 3.90 13.22 3.78
CA THR A 151 3.93 12.75 5.17
C THR A 151 3.71 11.24 5.24
N ARG A 152 3.72 10.68 6.44
CA ARG A 152 3.43 9.27 6.73
C ARG A 152 2.24 9.09 7.67
N ILE A 153 1.41 8.09 7.39
CA ILE A 153 0.26 7.73 8.21
C ILE A 153 0.40 6.26 8.64
N HIS A 154 0.35 6.01 9.95
CA HIS A 154 0.26 4.67 10.51
C HIS A 154 -1.22 4.36 10.76
N TYR A 155 -1.73 3.31 10.10
CA TYR A 155 -3.11 2.85 10.26
C TYR A 155 -3.19 1.31 10.29
N LYS A 156 -4.31 0.79 10.78
CA LYS A 156 -4.67 -0.64 10.74
C LYS A 156 -6.13 -0.80 10.33
N ALA A 157 -6.42 -1.72 9.41
CA ALA A 157 -7.76 -1.96 8.91
C ALA A 157 -7.98 -3.44 8.57
N GLN A 158 -9.19 -3.95 8.79
CA GLN A 158 -9.56 -5.32 8.39
C GLN A 158 -10.37 -5.27 7.09
N SER A 159 -10.04 -6.14 6.15
CA SER A 159 -10.82 -6.36 4.93
C SER A 159 -11.95 -7.35 5.20
N ASP A 160 -11.61 -8.48 5.80
CA ASP A 160 -12.54 -9.52 6.23
C ASP A 160 -12.00 -10.26 7.47
N GLY A 161 -12.50 -11.45 7.78
CA GLY A 161 -12.04 -12.25 8.92
C GLY A 161 -10.59 -12.78 8.80
N VAL A 162 -10.01 -12.80 7.60
CA VAL A 162 -8.69 -13.36 7.30
C VAL A 162 -7.69 -12.28 6.93
N TRP A 163 -8.09 -11.33 6.09
CA TRP A 163 -7.22 -10.34 5.47
C TRP A 163 -7.40 -8.94 6.05
N GLY A 164 -6.32 -8.17 6.06
CA GLY A 164 -6.28 -6.79 6.53
C GLY A 164 -5.02 -6.07 6.09
N GLU A 165 -4.87 -4.85 6.61
CA GLU A 165 -3.77 -3.93 6.40
C GLU A 165 -3.26 -3.43 7.75
N HIS A 166 -1.94 -3.28 7.87
CA HIS A 166 -1.27 -2.65 9.00
C HIS A 166 0.01 -2.03 8.48
N GLU A 167 -0.01 -0.72 8.30
CA GLU A 167 0.96 -0.04 7.43
C GLU A 167 1.44 1.27 8.01
N ILE A 168 2.71 1.63 7.70
CA ILE A 168 3.13 3.03 7.65
C ILE A 168 3.12 3.44 6.18
N ASP A 169 2.13 4.27 5.86
CA ASP A 169 1.75 4.66 4.51
C ASP A 169 2.35 6.02 4.12
N TYR A 170 3.14 6.03 3.07
CA TYR A 170 3.74 7.23 2.49
C TYR A 170 2.75 7.94 1.57
N ILE A 171 2.44 9.20 1.88
CA ILE A 171 1.50 10.02 1.11
C ILE A 171 2.24 10.73 -0.03
N LEU A 172 1.93 10.36 -1.26
CA LEU A 172 2.56 10.87 -2.48
C LEU A 172 1.56 11.65 -3.34
N PHE A 173 1.93 12.85 -3.76
CA PHE A 173 1.10 13.70 -4.63
C PHE A 173 1.75 13.91 -5.99
N VAL A 174 0.92 13.94 -7.03
CA VAL A 174 1.28 14.30 -8.40
C VAL A 174 0.21 15.23 -8.96
N GLN A 175 0.62 16.28 -9.68
CA GLN A 175 -0.28 17.19 -10.40
C GLN A 175 0.07 17.15 -11.88
N LYS A 176 -0.63 16.30 -12.64
CA LYS A 176 -0.32 16.03 -14.05
C LYS A 176 -1.49 15.35 -14.75
N ASP A 177 -1.70 15.72 -16.01
CA ASP A 177 -2.56 14.96 -16.92
C ASP A 177 -1.81 13.71 -17.39
N VAL A 178 -2.45 12.55 -17.26
CA VAL A 178 -1.85 11.23 -17.55
C VAL A 178 -2.74 10.39 -18.45
N ASP A 179 -2.11 9.59 -19.30
CA ASP A 179 -2.79 8.58 -20.11
C ASP A 179 -3.08 7.33 -19.28
N LEU A 180 -4.27 6.76 -19.45
CA LEU A 180 -4.75 5.60 -18.68
C LEU A 180 -5.03 4.42 -19.60
N ASN A 181 -4.47 3.27 -19.26
CA ASN A 181 -4.82 1.96 -19.82
C ASN A 181 -4.88 0.91 -18.69
N PRO A 182 -5.86 1.00 -17.78
CA PRO A 182 -5.84 0.22 -16.55
C PRO A 182 -5.94 -1.28 -16.78
N ASP A 183 -5.27 -2.05 -15.93
CA ASP A 183 -5.39 -3.50 -15.91
C ASP A 183 -6.71 -3.91 -15.22
N PRO A 184 -7.64 -4.59 -15.92
CA PRO A 184 -8.92 -4.99 -15.34
C PRO A 184 -8.78 -6.00 -14.18
N ASN A 185 -7.64 -6.68 -14.05
CA ASN A 185 -7.36 -7.53 -12.90
C ASN A 185 -7.04 -6.73 -11.63
N GLU A 186 -6.62 -5.48 -11.77
CA GLU A 186 -6.30 -4.57 -10.66
C GLU A 186 -7.43 -3.57 -10.40
N ILE A 187 -8.01 -3.01 -11.48
CA ILE A 187 -8.93 -1.87 -11.44
C ILE A 187 -10.23 -2.20 -12.18
N LYS A 188 -11.36 -2.09 -11.47
CA LYS A 188 -12.71 -2.27 -12.02
C LYS A 188 -13.17 -1.07 -12.84
N SER A 189 -12.92 0.12 -12.31
CA SER A 189 -13.29 1.40 -12.92
C SER A 189 -12.41 2.51 -12.36
N HIS A 190 -12.40 3.68 -13.00
CA HIS A 190 -11.69 4.85 -12.53
C HIS A 190 -12.46 6.11 -12.91
N CYS A 191 -12.28 7.19 -12.15
CA CYS A 191 -12.90 8.47 -12.45
C CYS A 191 -12.08 9.62 -11.88
N TYR A 192 -12.11 10.76 -12.58
CA TYR A 192 -11.67 12.03 -12.03
C TYR A 192 -12.84 12.69 -11.32
N VAL A 193 -12.64 13.12 -10.07
CA VAL A 193 -13.67 13.76 -9.27
C VAL A 193 -13.22 15.11 -8.76
N SER A 194 -14.14 16.06 -8.74
CA SER A 194 -14.02 17.31 -7.99
C SER A 194 -14.19 17.09 -6.49
N LYS A 195 -13.90 18.11 -5.68
CA LYS A 195 -14.13 18.09 -4.23
C LYS A 195 -15.58 17.80 -3.88
N GLU A 196 -16.53 18.41 -4.58
CA GLU A 196 -17.96 18.23 -4.30
C GLU A 196 -18.45 16.83 -4.66
N GLU A 197 -17.99 16.28 -5.80
CA GLU A 197 -18.28 14.89 -6.17
C GLU A 197 -17.68 13.91 -5.15
N LEU A 198 -16.45 14.13 -4.67
CA LEU A 198 -15.88 13.29 -3.62
C LEU A 198 -16.68 13.38 -2.31
N LYS A 199 -17.10 14.58 -1.89
CA LYS A 199 -17.97 14.74 -0.71
C LYS A 199 -19.28 13.96 -0.86
N GLU A 200 -19.88 13.98 -2.05
CA GLU A 200 -21.07 13.18 -2.34
C GLU A 200 -20.79 11.68 -2.23
N MET A 201 -19.68 11.20 -2.80
CA MET A 201 -19.26 9.80 -2.71
C MET A 201 -19.03 9.36 -1.26
N LEU A 202 -18.34 10.17 -0.45
CA LEU A 202 -18.17 9.91 0.99
C LEU A 202 -19.53 9.89 1.72
N GLY A 203 -20.46 10.76 1.33
CA GLY A 203 -21.83 10.74 1.84
C GLY A 203 -22.59 9.45 1.50
N LYS A 204 -22.44 8.95 0.26
CA LYS A 204 -22.98 7.64 -0.17
C LYS A 204 -22.36 6.50 0.62
N ALA A 205 -21.04 6.55 0.87
CA ALA A 205 -20.35 5.54 1.67
C ALA A 205 -20.84 5.49 3.12
N LYS A 206 -21.09 6.65 3.75
CA LYS A 206 -21.71 6.72 5.09
C LYS A 206 -23.10 6.08 5.15
N ARG A 207 -23.84 6.12 4.05
CA ARG A 207 -25.15 5.46 3.89
C ARG A 207 -25.07 4.01 3.41
N LYS A 208 -23.85 3.47 3.21
CA LYS A 208 -23.58 2.12 2.69
C LYS A 208 -24.14 1.89 1.29
N GLU A 209 -24.22 2.95 0.49
CA GLU A 209 -24.62 2.90 -0.93
C GLU A 209 -23.39 2.70 -1.85
N LEU A 210 -22.18 2.84 -1.30
CA LEU A 210 -20.90 2.76 -1.98
C LEU A 210 -19.86 2.25 -0.98
N GLU A 211 -18.95 1.38 -1.42
CA GLU A 211 -17.84 0.94 -0.58
C GLU A 211 -16.58 1.79 -0.85
N ILE A 212 -15.95 2.27 0.22
CA ILE A 212 -14.71 3.04 0.18
C ILE A 212 -13.70 2.39 1.14
N THR A 213 -12.45 2.30 0.70
CA THR A 213 -11.38 1.73 1.51
C THR A 213 -11.15 2.54 2.80
N PRO A 214 -10.87 1.89 3.96
CA PRO A 214 -10.76 2.58 5.25
C PRO A 214 -9.72 3.70 5.28
N TRP A 215 -8.54 3.50 4.71
CA TRP A 215 -7.48 4.52 4.68
C TRP A 215 -7.90 5.74 3.86
N PHE A 216 -8.57 5.55 2.71
CA PHE A 216 -9.02 6.67 1.88
C PHE A 216 -10.06 7.51 2.61
N SER A 217 -11.02 6.90 3.30
CA SER A 217 -11.98 7.63 4.15
C SER A 217 -11.26 8.43 5.23
N LEU A 218 -10.29 7.81 5.91
CA LEU A 218 -9.51 8.43 6.98
C LEU A 218 -8.71 9.65 6.49
N ILE A 219 -7.99 9.50 5.37
CA ILE A 219 -7.21 10.56 4.74
C ILE A 219 -8.14 11.66 4.24
N ALA A 220 -9.26 11.29 3.62
CA ALA A 220 -10.24 12.24 3.10
C ALA A 220 -10.81 13.15 4.20
N GLU A 221 -11.24 12.56 5.31
CA GLU A 221 -11.87 13.28 6.41
C GLU A 221 -10.90 14.12 7.24
N THR A 222 -9.60 13.77 7.24
CA THR A 222 -8.62 14.40 8.12
C THR A 222 -7.73 15.41 7.40
N PHE A 223 -7.29 15.11 6.18
CA PHE A 223 -6.21 15.85 5.53
C PHE A 223 -6.52 16.30 4.10
N LEU A 224 -7.15 15.42 3.31
CA LEU A 224 -7.20 15.57 1.85
C LEU A 224 -7.81 16.88 1.40
N PHE A 225 -8.93 17.31 1.97
CA PHE A 225 -9.58 18.55 1.56
C PHE A 225 -8.70 19.77 1.83
N THR A 226 -7.99 19.80 2.97
CA THR A 226 -7.03 20.86 3.29
C THR A 226 -5.87 20.89 2.29
N TRP A 227 -5.31 19.73 1.95
CA TRP A 227 -4.24 19.64 0.94
C TRP A 227 -4.73 20.05 -0.44
N TRP A 228 -5.94 19.63 -0.80
CA TRP A 228 -6.57 19.93 -2.08
C TRP A 228 -6.96 21.41 -2.20
N ASP A 229 -7.25 22.13 -1.12
CA ASP A 229 -7.38 23.59 -1.13
C ASP A 229 -6.04 24.32 -1.37
N ASN A 230 -4.91 23.59 -1.35
CA ASN A 230 -3.57 24.15 -1.37
C ASN A 230 -2.61 23.38 -2.31
N LEU A 231 -3.12 22.80 -3.41
CA LEU A 231 -2.30 22.03 -4.36
C LEU A 231 -1.06 22.79 -4.86
N GLN A 232 -1.19 24.10 -5.07
CA GLN A 232 -0.07 24.94 -5.52
C GLN A 232 0.98 25.24 -4.42
N ASN A 233 0.69 24.93 -3.16
CA ASN A 233 1.57 25.18 -2.01
C ASN A 233 1.63 23.99 -1.05
N LEU A 234 1.73 22.75 -1.58
CA LEU A 234 1.79 21.54 -0.76
C LEU A 234 3.02 21.47 0.17
N LYS A 235 4.08 22.20 -0.17
CA LYS A 235 5.33 22.24 0.61
C LYS A 235 5.12 22.62 2.08
N GLN A 236 4.11 23.44 2.38
CA GLN A 236 3.79 23.85 3.75
C GLN A 236 3.26 22.69 4.62
N PHE A 237 2.77 21.60 4.01
CA PHE A 237 2.26 20.42 4.71
C PHE A 237 3.25 19.26 4.74
N MET A 238 4.46 19.45 4.19
CA MET A 238 5.48 18.41 4.23
C MET A 238 5.95 18.21 5.67
N ASP A 239 5.78 16.99 6.19
CA ASP A 239 6.28 16.56 7.49
C ASP A 239 6.90 15.17 7.33
N HIS A 240 8.22 15.15 7.19
CA HIS A 240 8.98 13.91 7.02
C HIS A 240 9.47 13.34 8.36
N HIS A 241 9.20 14.02 9.47
CA HIS A 241 9.64 13.59 10.80
C HIS A 241 8.53 12.87 11.56
N LYS A 242 7.31 13.40 11.48
CA LYS A 242 6.16 12.83 12.17
C LYS A 242 5.56 11.67 11.38
N ILE A 243 5.04 10.70 12.12
CA ILE A 243 4.14 9.67 11.61
C ILE A 243 2.79 9.91 12.29
N HIS A 244 1.77 10.21 11.50
CA HIS A 244 0.41 10.43 12.00
C HIS A 244 -0.21 9.07 12.33
N ARG A 245 -0.68 8.87 13.56
CA ARG A 245 -1.25 7.60 14.01
C ARG A 245 -2.76 7.73 14.05
N MET A 246 -3.47 6.84 13.38
CA MET A 246 -4.89 6.96 13.11
C MET A 246 -5.62 5.63 13.24
#